data_AF-A0A017RWW5-F1
#
_entry.id   AF-A0A017RWW5-F1
#
_cell.length_a   1.000
_cell.length_b   1.000
_cell.length_c   1.000
_cell.angle_alpha   90.00
_cell.angle_beta   90.00
_cell.angle_gamma   90.00
#
_symmetry.space_group_name_H-M   'P 1'
#
loop_
_entity.id
_entity.type
_entity.pdbx_description
1 polymer ?
#
loop_
_entity_poly.entity_id
_entity_poly.type
_entity_poly.pdbx_seq_one_letter_code
_entity_poly.pdbx_strand_id
1 'polypeptide(L)' 'MLGRIIKVENGTTKIVTEDNNIISLKTDFLPLNKTTGEYVEIVDGKIVLRIN' A
#
# COMPACT_ATOMS: atom_id res chain seq x y z
N MET A 1 -3.59 9.62 -4.72
CA MET A 1 -4.77 8.73 -4.54
C MET A 1 -4.58 7.92 -3.25
N LEU A 2 -5.67 7.44 -2.64
CA LEU A 2 -5.58 6.53 -1.49
C LEU A 2 -5.73 5.07 -1.95
N GLY A 3 -5.04 4.17 -1.25
CA GLY A 3 -5.19 2.74 -1.43
C GLY A 3 -5.28 2.02 -0.09
N ARG A 4 -6.17 1.04 0.01
CA ARG A 4 -6.35 0.20 1.19
C ARG A 4 -5.56 -1.09 1.06
N ILE A 5 -4.77 -1.41 2.06
CA ILE A 5 -4.02 -2.66 2.12
C ILE A 5 -5.02 -3.80 2.35
N ILE A 6 -5.09 -4.74 1.41
CA ILE A 6 -6.01 -5.88 1.51
C ILE A 6 -5.30 -7.18 1.87
N LYS A 7 -3.99 -7.26 1.67
CA LYS A 7 -3.20 -8.44 1.97
C LYS A 7 -1.71 -8.11 2.13
N VAL A 8 -1.07 -8.70 3.12
CA VAL A 8 0.39 -8.72 3.28
C VAL A 8 0.81 -10.16 3.49
N GLU A 9 1.51 -10.75 2.53
CA GLU A 9 1.91 -12.17 2.57
C GLU A 9 3.15 -12.39 1.70
N ASN A 10 4.05 -13.29 2.13
CA ASN A 10 5.22 -13.73 1.35
C ASN A 10 6.05 -12.57 0.78
N GLY A 11 6.29 -11.53 1.59
CA GLY A 11 7.05 -10.34 1.17
C GLY A 11 6.37 -9.49 0.10
N THR A 12 5.08 -9.72 -0.18
CA THR A 12 4.28 -8.93 -1.11
C THR A 12 3.08 -8.32 -0.40
N THR A 13 2.79 -7.07 -0.73
CA THR A 13 1.61 -6.34 -0.27
C THR A 13 0.69 -6.08 -1.45
N LYS A 14 -0.61 -6.37 -1.25
CA LYS A 14 -1.67 -6.03 -2.20
C LYS A 14 -2.50 -4.88 -1.65
N ILE A 15 -2.74 -3.91 -2.52
CA ILE A 15 -3.48 -2.69 -2.21
C ILE A 15 -4.59 -2.56 -3.23
N VAL A 16 -5.81 -2.32 -2.76
CA VAL A 16 -6.92 -1.90 -3.60
C VAL A 16 -7.01 -0.38 -3.57
N THR A 17 -7.00 0.25 -4.74
CA THR A 17 -7.15 1.70 -4.89
C THR A 17 -8.62 2.09 -5.02
N GLU A 18 -8.93 3.37 -4.84
CA GLU A 18 -10.31 3.89 -4.91
C GLU A 18 -11.00 3.67 -6.27
N ASP A 19 -10.21 3.54 -7.33
CA ASP A 19 -10.67 3.21 -8.69
C ASP A 19 -10.79 1.68 -8.93
N ASN A 20 -10.77 0.87 -7.86
CA ASN A 20 -10.84 -0.58 -7.86
C ASN A 20 -9.69 -1.30 -8.59
N ASN A 21 -8.57 -0.63 -8.83
CA ASN A 21 -7.36 -1.30 -9.30
C ASN A 21 -6.65 -2.03 -8.16
N ILE A 22 -5.92 -3.10 -8.51
CA ILE A 22 -5.08 -3.84 -7.56
C ILE A 22 -3.62 -3.56 -7.88
N ILE A 23 -2.92 -3.01 -6.90
CA ILE A 23 -1.47 -2.79 -6.94
C ILE A 23 -0.81 -3.87 -6.09
N SER A 24 0.21 -4.52 -6.65
CA SER A 24 1.06 -5.48 -5.93
C SER A 24 2.49 -4.94 -5.88
N LEU A 25 3.07 -4.92 -4.69
CA LEU A 25 4.43 -4.43 -4.46
C LEU A 25 5.12 -5.21 -3.37
N LYS A 26 6.45 -5.11 -3.31
CA LYS A 26 7.22 -5.73 -2.22
C LYS A 26 6.89 -5.07 -0.89
N THR A 27 6.64 -5.87 0.13
CA THR A 27 6.33 -5.41 1.50
C THR A 27 7.44 -4.54 2.07
N ASP A 28 8.68 -4.66 1.59
CA ASP A 28 9.80 -3.80 1.97
C ASP A 28 9.56 -2.31 1.69
N PHE A 29 8.65 -1.98 0.77
CA PHE A 29 8.25 -0.60 0.45
C PHE A 29 7.05 -0.12 1.28
N LEU A 30 6.44 -1.00 2.08
CA LEU A 30 5.36 -0.63 2.97
C LEU A 30 5.96 -0.03 4.26
N PRO A 31 5.42 1.08 4.78
CA PRO A 31 5.86 1.59 6.07
C PRO A 31 5.67 0.53 7.17
N LEU A 32 6.65 0.39 8.07
CA LEU A 32 6.67 -0.65 9.12
C LEU A 32 5.43 -0.64 10.04
N ASN A 33 4.78 0.51 10.18
CA ASN A 33 3.57 0.67 10.99
C ASN A 33 2.27 0.37 10.23
N LYS A 34 2.34 -0.08 8.97
CA LYS A 34 1.16 -0.36 8.15
C LYS A 34 0.84 -1.84 8.03
N THR A 35 -0.44 -2.16 8.24
CA THR A 35 -0.96 -3.52 8.20
C THR A 35 -2.21 -3.63 7.31
N THR A 36 -2.70 -4.84 7.12
CA THR A 36 -3.96 -5.09 6.41
C THR A 36 -5.11 -4.27 7.00
N GLY A 37 -5.88 -3.64 6.13
CA GLY A 37 -7.02 -2.79 6.49
C GLY A 37 -6.70 -1.31 6.55
N GLU A 38 -5.42 -0.93 6.68
CA GLU A 38 -4.99 0.47 6.68
C GLU A 38 -4.85 1.07 5.29
N TYR A 39 -4.77 2.40 5.26
CA TYR A 39 -4.62 3.18 4.05
C TYR A 39 -3.19 3.69 3.86
N VAL A 40 -2.78 3.76 2.60
CA VAL A 40 -1.55 4.39 2.13
C VAL A 40 -1.86 5.37 1.00
N GLU A 41 -1.06 6.43 0.91
CA GLU A 41 -1.13 7.38 -0.19
C GLU A 41 -0.24 6.92 -1.34
N ILE A 42 -0.78 6.95 -2.56
CA ILE A 42 -0.10 6.59 -3.79
C ILE A 42 -0.06 7.82 -4.70
N VAL A 43 1.12 8.20 -5.16
CA VAL A 43 1.37 9.32 -6.07
C VAL A 43 2.28 8.83 -7.19
N ASP A 44 1.89 9.07 -8.44
CA ASP A 44 2.62 8.62 -9.64
C ASP A 44 2.99 7.13 -9.63
N GLY A 45 2.07 6.28 -9.14
CA GLY A 45 2.25 4.83 -9.02
C GLY A 45 3.20 4.38 -7.90
N LYS A 46 3.66 5.28 -7.03
CA LYS A 46 4.54 5.00 -5.89
C LYS A 46 3.81 5.22 -4.57
N ILE A 47 4.09 4.39 -3.57
CA ILE A 47 3.66 4.67 -2.19
C ILE A 47 4.46 5.87 -1.68
N VAL A 48 3.76 6.85 -1.10
CA VAL A 48 4.38 8.00 -0.44
C VAL A 48 4.53 7.71 1.05
N LEU A 49 5.77 7.78 1.55
CA LEU A 49 6.09 7.75 2.97
C LEU A 49 6.23 9.19 3.47
N ARG A 50 5.28 9.71 4.25
CA ARG A 50 5.46 10.99 4.96
C ARG A 50 5.92 10.68 6.38
N ILE A 51 7.17 11.01 6.68
CA ILE A 51 7.71 10.98 8.04
C ILE A 51 7.30 12.31 8.67
N ASN A 52 6.42 12.27 9.67
CA ASN A 52 6.14 13.40 10.56
C ASN A 52 7.03 13.30 11.80
#